data_AF-A0A7S0WLB6-F1
#
_entry.id   AF-A0A7S0WLB6-F1
#
_cell.length_a   1.000
_cell.length_b   1.000
_cell.length_c   1.000
_cell.angle_alpha   90.00
_cell.angle_beta   90.00
_cell.angle_gamma   90.00
#
_symmetry.space_group_name_H-M   'P 1'
#
loop_
_entity.id
_entity.type
_entity.pdbx_description
1 polymer ?
#
loop_
_entity_poly.entity_id
_entity_poly.type
_entity_poly.pdbx_seq_one_letter_code
_entity_poly.pdbx_strand_id
1 'polypeptide(L)'
;MQGGKQEQKAAVLTEADPLWMELRHLHIADVWISLEHKTKEFKATNRIAAQQARQAADQSKGKKMSDAELKRAAEGLSHYQKVVNKLDQHTTLSNLLSHTMESRCLTRLREFEERSVFNEASTADAISWLQEPVEAGDKLRLLLAYLATLGAEVDPRQRDQL
;
A
#
# COMPACT_ATOMS: atom_id res chain seq x y z
N MET A 1 -34.92 -5.81 -9.44
CA MET A 1 -33.47 -5.57 -9.54
C MET A 1 -33.02 -4.91 -8.26
N GLN A 2 -32.60 -5.67 -7.24
CA GLN A 2 -32.12 -5.13 -5.97
C GLN A 2 -30.71 -4.55 -6.20
N GLY A 3 -30.63 -3.22 -6.32
CA GLY A 3 -29.35 -2.51 -6.29
C GLY A 3 -28.79 -2.57 -4.88
N GLY A 4 -28.02 -3.61 -4.59
CA GLY A 4 -27.21 -3.66 -3.37
C GLY A 4 -26.28 -2.45 -3.37
N LYS A 5 -26.49 -1.50 -2.44
CA LYS A 5 -25.54 -0.42 -2.18
C LYS A 5 -24.17 -1.07 -1.96
N GLN A 6 -23.16 -0.67 -2.74
CA GLN A 6 -21.77 -1.04 -2.47
C GLN A 6 -21.47 -0.65 -1.02
N GLU A 7 -21.20 -1.65 -0.17
CA GLU A 7 -20.72 -1.40 1.18
C GLU A 7 -19.39 -0.66 1.09
N GLN A 8 -19.35 0.57 1.60
CA GLN A 8 -18.10 1.27 1.82
C GLN A 8 -17.39 0.58 2.99
N LYS A 9 -16.44 -0.31 2.68
CA LYS A 9 -15.57 -0.92 3.67
C LYS A 9 -14.66 0.16 4.25
N ALA A 10 -14.97 0.63 5.46
CA ALA A 10 -14.04 1.45 6.24
C ALA A 10 -13.02 0.52 6.90
N ALA A 11 -11.74 0.76 6.62
CA ALA A 11 -10.66 -0.03 7.18
C ALA A 11 -9.75 0.87 8.02
N VAL A 12 -9.44 0.44 9.25
CA VAL A 12 -8.62 1.22 10.18
C VAL A 12 -7.15 0.78 10.04
N LEU A 13 -6.26 1.74 9.87
CA LEU A 13 -4.80 1.55 9.93
C LEU A 13 -4.34 1.83 11.36
N THR A 14 -3.73 0.85 12.01
CA THR A 14 -3.35 0.93 13.44
C THR A 14 -2.05 0.20 13.70
N GLU A 15 -1.28 0.62 14.71
CA GLU A 15 -0.07 -0.11 15.15
C GLU A 15 -0.35 -1.55 15.60
N ALA A 16 -1.59 -1.89 15.93
CA ALA A 16 -2.01 -3.24 16.29
C ALA A 16 -2.08 -4.21 15.09
N ASP A 17 -1.94 -3.71 13.86
CA ASP A 17 -1.86 -4.51 12.64
C ASP A 17 -0.39 -4.74 12.26
N PRO A 18 0.17 -5.95 12.47
CA PRO A 18 1.58 -6.21 12.20
C PRO A 18 1.94 -6.03 10.72
N LEU A 19 1.00 -6.31 9.82
CA LEU A 19 1.23 -6.15 8.38
C LEU A 19 1.32 -4.66 8.01
N TRP A 20 0.52 -3.81 8.64
CA TRP A 20 0.65 -2.36 8.48
C TRP A 20 2.01 -1.85 8.96
N MET A 21 2.45 -2.31 10.15
CA MET A 21 3.73 -1.91 10.74
C MET A 21 4.93 -2.27 9.86
N GLU A 22 4.86 -3.43 9.20
CA GLU A 22 5.88 -3.89 8.26
C GLU A 22 5.89 -3.06 6.98
N LEU A 23 4.73 -2.70 6.44
CA LEU A 23 4.61 -2.12 5.09
C LEU A 23 4.69 -0.59 5.05
N ARG A 24 4.25 0.12 6.10
CA ARG A 24 3.96 1.57 6.05
C ARG A 24 5.14 2.49 5.68
N HIS A 25 6.37 2.03 5.90
CA HIS A 25 7.59 2.80 5.66
C HIS A 25 8.36 2.32 4.43
N LEU A 26 7.90 1.24 3.80
CA LEU A 26 8.52 0.73 2.59
C LEU A 26 8.18 1.63 1.40
N HIS A 27 9.08 1.69 0.43
CA HIS A 27 8.75 2.28 -0.85
C HIS A 27 7.58 1.50 -1.47
N ILE A 28 6.65 2.20 -2.13
CA ILE A 28 5.40 1.59 -2.61
C ILE A 28 5.62 0.39 -3.54
N ALA A 29 6.70 0.41 -4.33
CA ALA A 29 7.10 -0.72 -5.17
C ALA A 29 7.46 -1.97 -4.35
N ASP A 30 8.16 -1.80 -3.23
CA ASP A 30 8.53 -2.89 -2.33
C ASP A 30 7.30 -3.43 -1.59
N VAL A 31 6.33 -2.55 -1.27
CA VAL A 31 5.03 -2.97 -0.71
C VAL A 31 4.31 -3.92 -1.66
N TRP A 32 4.24 -3.59 -2.96
CA TRP A 32 3.59 -4.45 -3.95
C TRP A 32 4.24 -5.83 -4.05
N ILE A 33 5.58 -5.87 -4.13
CA ILE A 33 6.35 -7.13 -4.19
C ILE A 33 6.12 -7.95 -2.90
N SER A 34 6.19 -7.31 -1.74
CA SER A 34 6.00 -7.96 -0.44
C SER A 34 4.59 -8.55 -0.30
N LEU A 35 3.56 -7.80 -0.68
CA LEU A 35 2.17 -8.28 -0.64
C LEU A 35 1.93 -9.45 -1.60
N GLU A 36 2.50 -9.39 -2.80
CA GLU A 36 2.41 -10.50 -3.76
C GLU A 36 3.07 -11.77 -3.18
N HIS A 37 4.27 -11.64 -2.62
CA HIS A 37 4.99 -12.74 -2.00
C HIS A 37 4.22 -13.35 -0.83
N LYS A 38 3.80 -12.53 0.14
CA LYS A 38 3.04 -12.98 1.32
C LYS A 38 1.72 -13.63 0.95
N THR A 39 1.04 -13.11 -0.08
CA THR A 39 -0.20 -13.73 -0.58
C THR A 39 0.06 -15.12 -1.16
N LYS A 40 1.14 -15.29 -1.92
CA LYS A 40 1.55 -16.60 -2.48
C LYS A 40 1.93 -17.58 -1.36
N GLU A 41 2.79 -17.16 -0.43
CA GLU A 41 3.22 -17.98 0.72
C GLU A 41 2.03 -18.39 1.58
N PHE A 42 1.15 -17.45 1.91
CA PHE A 42 -0.01 -17.72 2.74
C PHE A 42 -0.96 -18.74 2.09
N LYS A 43 -1.17 -18.65 0.76
CA LYS A 43 -1.95 -19.64 0.00
C LYS A 43 -1.27 -21.01 -0.02
N ALA A 44 0.05 -21.07 -0.14
CA ALA A 44 0.82 -22.31 -0.14
C ALA A 44 0.77 -23.03 1.22
N THR A 45 1.09 -22.33 2.30
CA THR A 45 1.09 -22.88 3.67
C THR A 45 -0.30 -23.32 4.11
N ASN A 46 -1.36 -22.59 3.73
CA ASN A 46 -2.72 -22.99 4.09
C ASN A 46 -3.30 -24.12 3.27
N ARG A 47 -2.91 -24.30 2.01
CA ARG A 47 -3.30 -25.51 1.27
C ARG A 47 -2.82 -26.76 2.00
N ILE A 48 -1.60 -26.72 2.55
CA ILE A 48 -1.01 -27.79 3.34
C ILE A 48 -1.76 -27.96 4.66
N ALA A 49 -2.02 -26.88 5.40
CA ALA A 49 -2.77 -26.95 6.67
C ALA A 49 -4.21 -27.43 6.50
N ALA A 50 -4.92 -26.96 5.45
CA ALA A 50 -6.27 -27.39 5.13
C ALA A 50 -6.33 -28.83 4.60
N GLN A 51 -5.32 -29.28 3.83
CA GLN A 51 -5.20 -30.70 3.44
C GLN A 51 -4.93 -31.58 4.65
N GLN A 52 -4.02 -31.18 5.56
CA GLN A 52 -3.73 -31.94 6.77
C GLN A 52 -4.96 -32.05 7.68
N ALA A 53 -5.72 -30.96 7.85
CA ALA A 53 -6.98 -30.98 8.60
C ALA A 53 -8.05 -31.88 7.93
N ARG A 54 -8.16 -31.85 6.60
CA ARG A 54 -9.06 -32.74 5.85
C ARG A 54 -8.63 -34.20 5.90
N GLN A 55 -7.33 -34.48 5.81
CA GLN A 55 -6.77 -35.84 5.92
C GLN A 55 -6.96 -36.41 7.32
N ALA A 56 -6.79 -35.60 8.37
CA ALA A 56 -7.10 -36.02 9.74
C ALA A 56 -8.60 -36.37 9.91
N ALA A 57 -9.49 -35.61 9.28
CA ALA A 57 -10.93 -35.89 9.27
C ALA A 57 -11.33 -37.10 8.39
N ASP A 58 -10.56 -37.41 7.34
CA ASP A 58 -10.84 -38.54 6.44
C ASP A 58 -10.27 -39.87 7.00
N GLN A 59 -9.11 -39.81 7.68
CA GLN A 59 -8.57 -40.93 8.48
C GLN A 59 -9.45 -41.27 9.70
N SER A 60 -10.34 -40.36 10.10
CA SER A 60 -11.27 -40.54 11.21
C SER A 60 -12.62 -41.13 10.78
N LYS A 61 -12.78 -41.65 9.55
CA LYS A 61 -13.99 -42.36 9.07
C LYS A 61 -14.41 -43.61 9.87
N GLY A 62 -13.77 -43.88 11.02
CA GLY A 62 -14.25 -44.79 12.06
C GLY A 62 -13.93 -44.37 13.51
N LYS A 63 -13.32 -43.21 13.75
CA LYS A 63 -12.93 -42.74 15.08
C LYS A 63 -13.46 -41.32 15.30
N LYS A 64 -14.31 -41.12 16.32
CA LYS A 64 -14.84 -39.80 16.66
C LYS A 64 -13.68 -38.84 16.91
N MET A 65 -13.59 -37.77 16.13
CA MET A 65 -12.65 -36.67 16.36
C MET A 65 -12.86 -36.18 17.80
N SER A 66 -11.78 -36.03 18.57
CA SER A 66 -11.92 -35.55 19.94
C SER A 66 -12.35 -34.09 19.94
N ASP A 67 -13.12 -33.68 20.96
CA ASP A 67 -13.54 -32.27 21.12
C ASP A 67 -12.33 -31.31 21.13
N ALA A 68 -11.17 -31.79 21.59
CA ALA A 68 -9.90 -31.04 21.56
C ALA A 68 -9.38 -30.78 20.14
N GLU A 69 -9.48 -31.77 19.24
CA GLU A 69 -9.08 -31.63 17.83
C GLU A 69 -10.02 -30.71 17.05
N LEU A 70 -11.33 -30.80 17.32
CA LEU A 70 -12.33 -29.88 16.77
C LEU A 70 -12.07 -28.43 17.20
N LYS A 71 -11.77 -28.21 18.49
CA LYS A 71 -11.44 -26.88 19.01
C LYS A 71 -10.19 -26.30 18.33
N ARG A 72 -9.13 -27.11 18.20
CA ARG A 72 -7.89 -26.70 17.52
C ARG A 72 -8.12 -26.34 16.05
N ALA A 73 -8.94 -27.12 15.35
CA ALA A 73 -9.30 -26.83 13.95
C ALA A 73 -10.09 -25.52 13.82
N ALA A 74 -11.05 -25.27 14.72
CA ALA A 74 -11.84 -24.05 14.73
C ALA A 74 -11.00 -22.80 15.04
N GLU A 75 -10.10 -22.88 16.02
CA GLU A 75 -9.16 -21.80 16.36
C GLU A 75 -8.26 -21.46 15.16
N GLY A 76 -7.72 -22.48 14.47
CA GLY A 76 -6.92 -22.32 13.26
C GLY A 76 -7.69 -21.61 12.13
N LEU A 77 -8.96 -21.96 11.93
CA LEU A 77 -9.81 -21.32 10.92
C LEU A 77 -10.09 -19.85 11.24
N SER A 78 -10.34 -19.53 12.51
CA SER A 78 -10.57 -18.15 12.94
C SER A 78 -9.32 -17.27 12.76
N HIS A 79 -8.14 -17.84 13.02
CA HIS A 79 -6.86 -17.17 12.78
C HIS A 79 -6.61 -16.97 11.28
N TYR A 80 -6.88 -18.00 10.46
CA TYR A 80 -6.80 -17.93 9.00
C TYR A 80 -7.63 -16.77 8.44
N GLN A 81 -8.90 -16.68 8.85
CA GLN A 81 -9.79 -15.61 8.40
C GLN A 81 -9.26 -14.23 8.75
N LYS A 82 -8.71 -14.04 9.96
CA LYS A 82 -8.10 -12.77 10.37
C LYS A 82 -6.94 -12.38 9.45
N VAL A 83 -6.03 -13.31 9.16
CA VAL A 83 -4.87 -13.04 8.30
C VAL A 83 -5.28 -12.76 6.86
N VAL A 84 -6.22 -13.55 6.30
CA VAL A 84 -6.77 -13.29 4.95
C VAL A 84 -7.39 -11.91 4.86
N ASN A 85 -8.23 -11.54 5.83
CA ASN A 85 -8.90 -10.25 5.82
C ASN A 85 -7.91 -9.08 5.86
N LYS A 86 -6.79 -9.24 6.58
CA LYS A 86 -5.73 -8.22 6.61
C LYS A 86 -4.94 -8.15 5.31
N LEU A 87 -4.56 -9.29 4.74
CA LEU A 87 -3.92 -9.31 3.42
C LEU A 87 -4.82 -8.67 2.36
N ASP A 88 -6.11 -9.04 2.32
CA ASP A 88 -7.10 -8.50 1.39
C ASP A 88 -7.29 -6.98 1.56
N GLN A 89 -7.35 -6.50 2.81
CA GLN A 89 -7.40 -5.07 3.13
C GLN A 89 -6.22 -4.33 2.50
N HIS A 90 -4.98 -4.78 2.75
CA HIS A 90 -3.78 -4.09 2.27
C HIS A 90 -3.60 -4.24 0.75
N THR A 91 -3.96 -5.38 0.16
CA THR A 91 -3.99 -5.54 -1.31
C THR A 91 -5.00 -4.58 -1.95
N THR A 92 -6.19 -4.41 -1.37
CA THR A 92 -7.20 -3.47 -1.87
C THR A 92 -6.68 -2.03 -1.82
N LEU A 93 -6.04 -1.64 -0.72
CA LEU A 93 -5.42 -0.31 -0.58
C LEU A 93 -4.29 -0.10 -1.59
N SER A 94 -3.41 -1.08 -1.78
CA SER A 94 -2.33 -1.00 -2.76
C SER A 94 -2.84 -0.84 -4.20
N ASN A 95 -3.93 -1.52 -4.56
CA ASN A 95 -4.56 -1.37 -5.87
C ASN A 95 -5.17 0.03 -6.05
N LEU A 96 -5.83 0.56 -5.02
CA LEU A 96 -6.35 1.93 -5.02
C LEU A 96 -5.24 2.95 -5.21
N LEU A 97 -4.10 2.77 -4.53
CA LEU A 97 -2.93 3.65 -4.68
C LEU A 97 -2.36 3.60 -6.10
N SER A 98 -2.17 2.41 -6.67
CA SER A 98 -1.68 2.26 -8.06
C SER A 98 -2.59 2.99 -9.04
N HIS A 99 -3.90 2.77 -8.93
CA HIS A 99 -4.88 3.43 -9.79
C HIS A 99 -4.88 4.95 -9.61
N THR A 100 -4.72 5.44 -8.37
CA THR A 100 -4.64 6.87 -8.08
C THR A 100 -3.37 7.50 -8.67
N MET A 101 -2.23 6.80 -8.58
CA MET A 101 -0.96 7.26 -9.15
C MET A 101 -1.04 7.41 -10.68
N GLU A 102 -1.66 6.43 -11.34
CA GLU A 102 -1.85 6.44 -12.80
C GLU A 102 -2.86 7.51 -13.23
N SER A 103 -4.05 7.52 -12.62
CA SER A 103 -5.14 8.43 -13.01
C SER A 103 -4.82 9.91 -12.81
N ARG A 104 -4.01 10.25 -11.80
CA ARG A 104 -3.58 11.62 -11.52
C ARG A 104 -2.22 11.97 -12.12
N CYS A 105 -1.61 11.06 -12.89
CA CYS A 105 -0.28 11.25 -13.48
C CYS A 105 0.79 11.66 -12.44
N LEU A 106 0.73 11.08 -11.22
CA LEU A 106 1.56 11.51 -10.09
C LEU A 106 3.06 11.29 -10.33
N THR A 107 3.45 10.38 -11.22
CA THR A 107 4.86 10.18 -11.59
C THR A 107 5.47 11.42 -12.23
N ARG A 108 4.74 12.04 -13.18
CA ARG A 108 5.20 13.26 -13.85
C ARG A 108 5.20 14.46 -12.91
N LEU A 109 4.21 14.50 -12.02
CA LEU A 109 4.17 15.48 -10.94
C LEU A 109 5.42 15.39 -10.06
N ARG A 110 5.75 14.16 -9.62
CA ARG A 110 6.93 13.87 -8.79
C ARG A 110 8.22 14.29 -9.48
N GLU A 111 8.39 14.01 -10.78
CA GLU A 111 9.59 14.40 -11.52
C GLU A 111 9.82 15.91 -11.49
N PHE A 112 8.75 16.71 -11.67
CA PHE A 112 8.86 18.16 -11.56
C PHE A 112 9.16 18.62 -10.12
N GLU A 113 8.53 17.97 -9.13
CA GLU A 113 8.78 18.25 -7.70
C GLU A 113 10.25 18.01 -7.33
N GLU A 114 10.79 16.85 -7.70
CA GLU A 114 12.18 16.47 -7.47
C GLU A 114 13.12 17.50 -8.13
N ARG A 115 12.93 17.80 -9.42
CA ARG A 115 13.72 18.81 -10.13
C ARG A 115 13.65 20.19 -9.46
N SER A 116 12.49 20.58 -8.95
CA SER A 116 12.31 21.86 -8.27
C SER A 116 13.07 21.93 -6.95
N VAL A 117 13.03 20.85 -6.15
CA VAL A 117 13.74 20.73 -4.87
C VAL A 117 15.26 20.74 -5.05
N PHE A 118 15.77 20.15 -6.12
CA PHE A 118 17.21 20.17 -6.45
C PHE A 118 17.66 21.43 -7.22
N ASN A 119 16.78 22.42 -7.41
CA ASN A 119 17.04 23.64 -8.17
C ASN A 119 17.45 23.39 -9.64
N GLU A 120 16.92 22.32 -10.23
CA GLU A 120 17.12 21.91 -11.62
C GLU A 120 15.91 22.27 -12.52
N ALA A 121 14.88 22.88 -11.95
CA ALA A 121 13.71 23.38 -12.67
C ALA A 121 13.86 24.88 -12.95
N SER A 122 13.65 25.28 -14.20
CA SER A 122 13.62 26.69 -14.59
C SER A 122 12.22 27.30 -14.40
N THR A 123 12.12 28.63 -14.42
CA THR A 123 10.81 29.31 -14.42
C THR A 123 9.98 28.95 -15.65
N ALA A 124 10.63 28.69 -16.80
CA ALA A 124 9.96 28.24 -18.01
C ALA A 124 9.36 26.83 -17.82
N ASP A 125 10.08 25.92 -17.16
CA ASP A 125 9.56 24.59 -16.80
C ASP A 125 8.33 24.72 -15.89
N ALA A 126 8.39 25.61 -14.89
CA ALA A 126 7.28 25.85 -13.97
C ALA A 126 6.02 26.40 -14.69
N ILE A 127 6.19 27.37 -15.59
CA ILE A 127 5.09 27.92 -16.39
C ILE A 127 4.49 26.85 -17.30
N SER A 128 5.33 26.05 -17.97
CA SER A 128 4.90 24.94 -18.82
C SER A 128 4.09 23.93 -18.00
N TRP A 129 4.59 23.54 -16.82
CA TRP A 129 3.92 22.58 -15.97
C TRP A 129 2.55 23.09 -15.47
N LEU A 130 2.39 24.38 -15.17
CA LEU A 130 1.10 24.96 -14.74
C LEU A 130 -0.01 24.82 -15.80
N GLN A 131 0.36 24.61 -17.07
CA GLN A 131 -0.58 24.41 -18.17
C GLN A 131 -1.07 22.96 -18.29
N GLU A 132 -0.43 22.01 -17.61
CA GLU A 132 -0.80 20.59 -17.65
C GLU A 132 -2.23 20.35 -17.10
N PRO A 133 -2.97 19.35 -17.62
CA PRO A 133 -4.34 19.07 -17.21
C PRO A 133 -4.42 18.29 -15.89
N VAL A 134 -3.77 18.81 -14.86
CA VAL A 134 -3.75 18.26 -13.49
C VAL A 134 -4.65 19.07 -12.55
N GLU A 135 -4.97 18.50 -11.40
CA GLU A 135 -5.84 19.13 -10.40
C GLU A 135 -5.26 20.46 -9.89
N ALA A 136 -6.12 21.46 -9.67
CA ALA A 136 -5.68 22.79 -9.22
C ALA A 136 -4.90 22.76 -7.89
N GLY A 137 -5.26 21.85 -6.98
CA GLY A 137 -4.55 21.68 -5.71
C GLY A 137 -3.11 21.22 -5.89
N ASP A 138 -2.88 20.26 -6.79
CA ASP A 138 -1.55 19.79 -7.17
C ASP A 138 -0.72 20.92 -7.79
N LYS A 139 -1.35 21.77 -8.60
CA LYS A 139 -0.67 22.93 -9.19
C LYS A 139 -0.19 23.93 -8.17
N LEU A 140 -1.07 24.28 -7.23
CA LEU A 140 -0.73 25.21 -6.17
C LEU A 140 0.40 24.66 -5.30
N ARG A 141 0.34 23.37 -4.93
CA ARG A 141 1.36 22.71 -4.11
C ARG A 141 2.74 22.77 -4.75
N LEU A 142 2.84 22.46 -6.05
CA LEU A 142 4.12 22.50 -6.76
C LEU A 142 4.65 23.92 -6.99
N LEU A 143 3.76 24.88 -7.26
CA LEU A 143 4.18 26.28 -7.35
C LEU A 143 4.77 26.76 -6.02
N LEU A 144 4.13 26.43 -4.90
CA LEU A 144 4.64 26.76 -3.57
C LEU A 144 5.99 26.08 -3.29
N ALA A 145 6.14 24.80 -3.65
CA ALA A 145 7.40 24.08 -3.51
C ALA A 145 8.53 24.74 -4.34
N TYR A 146 8.26 25.09 -5.59
CA TYR A 146 9.19 25.79 -6.46
C TYR A 146 9.57 27.18 -5.93
N LEU A 147 8.60 27.99 -5.50
CA LEU A 147 8.88 29.31 -4.92
C LEU A 147 9.69 29.21 -3.62
N ALA A 148 9.46 28.17 -2.81
CA ALA A 148 10.22 27.94 -1.59
C ALA A 148 11.69 27.61 -1.88
N THR A 149 12.01 27.01 -3.03
CA THR A 149 13.40 26.71 -3.42
C THR A 149 14.10 27.93 -4.04
N LEU A 150 13.37 28.85 -4.65
CA LEU A 150 13.92 30.14 -5.14
C LEU A 150 14.39 31.06 -4.01
N GLY A 151 13.74 31.02 -2.84
CA GLY A 151 14.16 31.78 -1.65
C GLY A 151 15.49 31.30 -1.05
N ALA A 152 16.04 30.20 -1.56
CA ALA A 152 17.33 29.62 -1.16
C ALA A 152 18.44 29.91 -2.19
N GLU A 153 18.46 31.10 -2.81
CA GLU A 153 19.73 31.66 -3.28
C GLU A 153 20.67 31.78 -2.07
N VAL A 154 21.42 30.70 -1.80
CA VAL A 154 22.60 30.74 -0.96
C VAL A 154 23.51 31.79 -1.59
N ASP A 155 23.72 32.88 -0.85
CA ASP A 155 24.71 33.91 -1.18
C ASP A 155 26.00 33.20 -1.64
N PRO A 156 26.50 33.47 -2.87
CA PRO A 156 27.73 32.87 -3.38
C PRO A 156 28.91 32.97 -2.39
N ARG A 157 28.88 33.95 -1.48
CA ARG A 157 29.90 34.15 -0.42
C ARG A 157 29.90 33.08 0.67
N GLN A 158 28.86 32.25 0.78
CA GLN A 158 28.78 31.17 1.76
C GLN A 158 29.27 29.82 1.22
N ARG A 159 29.56 29.70 -0.08
CA ARG A 159 30.14 28.47 -0.67
C ARG A 159 31.63 28.30 -0.41
N ASP A 160 32.37 29.38 -0.18
CA ASP A 160 33.83 29.36 -0.02
C ASP A 160 34.32 29.24 1.44
N GLN A 161 33.44 28.86 2.39
CA GLN A 161 33.80 28.73 3.82
C GLN A 161 33.60 27.32 4.40
N LEU A 162 33.55 26.28 3.56
CA LEU A 162 33.58 24.87 3.98
C LEU A 162 34.78 24.14 3.37
#